data_AF-A0A9E5VSH0-F1
#
_entry.id   AF-A0A9E5VSH0-F1
#
_cell.length_a   1.000
_cell.length_b   1.000
_cell.length_c   1.000
_cell.angle_alpha   90.00
_cell.angle_beta   90.00
_cell.angle_gamma   90.00
#
_symmetry.space_group_name_H-M   'P 1'
#
loop_
_entity.id
_entity.type
_entity.pdbx_description
1 polymer ?
#
loop_
_entity_poly.entity_id
_entity_poly.type
_entity_poly.pdbx_seq_one_letter_code
_entity_poly.pdbx_strand_id
1 'polypeptide(L)'
;HQEMVPTPLLINIIAQHEGTPFPTTVEVLLMQAIFEILREGGIRTPRVVGSAIAIVGALVLGQAAVDAGIISDIIVIIVAITTISNFAIPNYAMGNAARLVRFTMIFIVSALGFMGLLMGAIALLVELCRLKSVGVPYMSPFAPKAKTALKDTFIRFPLWKNTTRPEGISADTSPRVGGEDIVTDTQKEQPEFR
;
A
#
# COMPACT_ATOMS: atom_id res chain seq x y z
N HIS A 1 -8.70 -21.93 24.45
CA HIS A 1 -8.28 -22.33 23.09
C HIS A 1 -9.08 -21.51 22.10
N GLN A 2 -8.64 -20.28 21.86
CA GLN A 2 -9.38 -19.22 21.15
C GLN A 2 -8.47 -18.56 20.10
N GLU A 3 -7.43 -19.28 19.67
CA GLU A 3 -6.47 -18.88 18.63
C GLU A 3 -6.61 -19.72 17.35
N MET A 4 -7.49 -20.71 17.36
CA MET A 4 -7.77 -21.49 16.15
C MET A 4 -8.81 -20.73 15.34
N VAL A 5 -8.45 -20.37 14.11
CA VAL A 5 -9.42 -20.03 13.06
C VAL A 5 -10.55 -21.07 13.14
N PRO A 6 -11.83 -20.64 13.20
CA PRO A 6 -12.95 -21.56 13.32
C PRO A 6 -12.81 -22.71 12.33
N THR A 7 -12.84 -23.95 12.84
CA THR A 7 -12.65 -25.17 12.02
C THR A 7 -13.51 -25.18 10.76
N PRO A 8 -14.78 -24.71 10.77
CA PRO A 8 -15.59 -24.62 9.55
C PRO A 8 -14.98 -23.70 8.48
N LEU A 9 -14.35 -22.59 8.88
CA LEU A 9 -13.67 -21.68 7.95
C LEU A 9 -12.45 -22.36 7.35
N LEU A 10 -11.63 -23.04 8.16
CA LEU A 10 -10.44 -23.74 7.67
C LEU A 10 -10.80 -24.85 6.67
N ILE A 11 -11.85 -25.63 6.97
CA ILE A 11 -12.32 -26.70 6.06
C ILE A 11 -12.78 -26.11 4.73
N ASN A 12 -13.55 -25.02 4.77
CA ASN A 12 -13.96 -24.34 3.54
C ASN A 12 -12.77 -23.80 2.74
N ILE A 13 -11.76 -23.26 3.42
CA ILE A 13 -10.54 -22.76 2.76
C ILE A 13 -9.79 -23.89 2.04
N ILE A 14 -9.61 -25.03 2.71
CA ILE A 14 -8.90 -26.18 2.13
C ILE A 14 -9.71 -26.75 0.96
N ALA A 15 -11.03 -26.90 1.11
CA ALA A 15 -11.90 -27.42 0.05
C ALA A 15 -11.90 -26.52 -1.21
N GLN A 16 -11.88 -25.20 -1.03
CA GLN A 16 -11.77 -24.26 -2.16
C GLN A 16 -10.42 -24.33 -2.87
N HIS A 17 -9.35 -24.58 -2.12
CA HIS A 17 -8.00 -24.69 -2.67
C HIS A 17 -7.72 -26.05 -3.35
N GLU A 18 -8.39 -27.12 -2.90
CA GLU A 18 -8.37 -28.42 -3.59
C GLU A 18 -9.21 -28.42 -4.88
N GLY A 19 -10.23 -27.54 -4.95
CA GLY A 19 -11.11 -27.42 -6.10
C GLY A 19 -10.49 -26.77 -7.35
N THR A 20 -9.31 -26.16 -7.22
CA THR A 20 -8.63 -25.44 -8.30
C THR A 20 -7.44 -26.20 -8.87
N PRO A 21 -7.26 -26.25 -10.20
CA PRO A 21 -6.22 -27.04 -10.85
C PRO A 21 -4.83 -26.39 -10.83
N PHE A 22 -4.73 -25.12 -10.42
CA PHE A 22 -3.50 -24.35 -10.46
C PHE A 22 -2.87 -24.21 -9.07
N PRO A 23 -1.53 -24.12 -8.96
CA PRO A 23 -0.91 -23.74 -7.71
C PRO A 23 -1.20 -22.27 -7.40
N THR A 24 -1.20 -21.92 -6.12
CA THR A 24 -1.52 -20.58 -5.61
C THR A 24 -0.72 -19.46 -6.30
N THR A 25 0.53 -19.73 -6.67
CA THR A 25 1.36 -18.74 -7.39
C THR A 25 0.73 -18.36 -8.73
N VAL A 26 0.25 -19.35 -9.50
CA VAL A 26 -0.32 -19.13 -10.83
C VAL A 26 -1.67 -18.43 -10.71
N GLU A 27 -2.51 -18.82 -9.75
CA GLU A 27 -3.77 -18.11 -9.46
C GLU A 27 -3.54 -16.63 -9.17
N VAL A 28 -2.58 -16.31 -8.27
CA VAL A 28 -2.26 -14.92 -7.93
C VAL A 28 -1.71 -14.16 -9.12
N LEU A 29 -0.79 -14.75 -9.90
CA LEU A 29 -0.22 -14.09 -11.09
C LEU A 29 -1.29 -13.81 -12.15
N LEU A 30 -2.16 -14.78 -12.41
CA LEU A 30 -3.23 -14.65 -13.39
C LEU A 30 -4.23 -13.57 -12.95
N MET A 31 -4.69 -13.62 -11.71
CA MET A 31 -5.61 -12.61 -11.19
C MET A 31 -4.99 -11.22 -11.13
N GLN A 32 -3.71 -11.12 -10.73
CA GLN A 32 -2.99 -9.85 -10.69
C GLN A 32 -2.78 -9.27 -12.11
N ALA A 33 -2.56 -10.12 -13.11
CA ALA A 33 -2.47 -9.71 -14.51
C ALA A 33 -3.83 -9.24 -15.07
N ILE A 34 -4.93 -9.95 -14.75
CA ILE A 34 -6.28 -9.52 -15.13
C ILE A 34 -6.57 -8.12 -14.57
N PHE A 35 -6.38 -7.92 -13.25
CA PHE A 35 -6.57 -6.61 -12.64
C PHE A 35 -5.69 -5.51 -13.24
N GLU A 36 -4.49 -5.89 -13.71
CA GLU A 36 -3.59 -4.96 -14.36
C GLU A 36 -4.11 -4.50 -15.72
N ILE A 37 -4.56 -5.44 -16.55
CA ILE A 37 -5.18 -5.15 -17.84
C ILE A 37 -6.42 -4.28 -17.66
N LEU A 38 -7.26 -4.61 -16.67
CA LEU A 38 -8.46 -3.83 -16.35
C LEU A 38 -8.11 -2.40 -15.91
N ARG A 39 -7.10 -2.24 -15.05
CA ARG A 39 -6.67 -0.91 -14.63
C ARG A 39 -6.07 -0.13 -15.79
N GLU A 40 -5.22 -0.74 -16.60
CA GLU A 40 -4.57 -0.06 -17.74
C GLU A 40 -5.57 0.34 -18.83
N GLY A 41 -6.55 -0.53 -19.12
CA GLY A 41 -7.66 -0.22 -20.00
C GLY A 41 -8.56 0.88 -19.42
N GLY A 42 -8.83 0.82 -18.11
CA GLY A 42 -9.65 1.81 -17.41
C GLY A 42 -9.04 3.22 -17.42
N ILE A 43 -7.74 3.36 -17.17
CA ILE A 43 -7.07 4.67 -17.15
C ILE A 43 -6.88 5.28 -18.54
N ARG A 44 -6.81 4.46 -19.59
CA ARG A 44 -6.64 4.91 -20.99
C ARG A 44 -7.94 5.33 -21.66
N THR A 45 -9.07 5.03 -21.03
CA THR A 45 -10.40 5.20 -21.59
C THR A 45 -11.11 6.42 -20.97
N PRO A 46 -12.01 7.12 -21.69
CA PRO A 46 -12.82 8.19 -21.09
C PRO A 46 -13.56 7.75 -19.84
N ARG A 47 -13.66 8.64 -18.85
CA ARG A 47 -14.05 8.33 -17.46
C ARG A 47 -15.30 7.45 -17.32
N VAL A 48 -16.35 7.69 -18.12
CA VAL A 48 -17.61 6.92 -18.10
C VAL A 48 -17.40 5.47 -18.54
N VAL A 49 -16.63 5.26 -19.60
CA VAL A 49 -16.35 3.93 -20.14
C VAL A 49 -15.27 3.23 -19.30
N GLY A 50 -14.29 3.98 -18.77
CA GLY A 50 -13.30 3.45 -17.83
C GLY A 50 -13.90 2.90 -16.54
N SER A 51 -14.90 3.59 -15.96
CA SER A 51 -15.65 3.07 -14.81
C SER A 51 -16.46 1.82 -15.15
N ALA A 52 -17.07 1.76 -16.34
CA ALA A 52 -17.82 0.59 -16.78
C ALA A 52 -16.90 -0.64 -16.96
N ILE A 53 -15.73 -0.46 -17.59
CA ILE A 53 -14.71 -1.51 -17.75
C ILE A 53 -14.23 -2.02 -16.39
N ALA A 54 -13.99 -1.13 -15.42
CA ALA A 54 -13.55 -1.53 -14.09
C ALA A 54 -14.61 -2.35 -13.34
N ILE A 55 -15.89 -1.94 -13.39
CA ILE A 55 -16.99 -2.64 -12.71
C ILE A 55 -17.24 -4.01 -13.37
N VAL A 56 -17.41 -4.03 -14.69
CA VAL A 56 -17.67 -5.27 -15.44
C VAL A 56 -16.47 -6.21 -15.31
N GLY A 57 -15.26 -5.70 -15.45
CA GLY A 57 -14.05 -6.49 -15.33
C GLY A 57 -13.81 -7.07 -13.94
N ALA A 58 -14.02 -6.30 -12.88
CA ALA A 58 -13.79 -6.81 -11.52
C ALA A 58 -14.86 -7.83 -11.10
N LEU A 59 -16.13 -7.57 -11.44
CA LEU A 59 -17.26 -8.40 -10.99
C LEU A 59 -17.48 -9.60 -11.91
N VAL A 60 -17.67 -9.36 -13.23
CA VAL A 60 -18.04 -10.43 -14.17
C VAL A 60 -16.86 -11.37 -14.42
N LEU A 61 -15.67 -10.82 -14.64
CA LEU A 61 -14.47 -11.61 -14.91
C LEU A 61 -13.98 -12.33 -13.64
N GLY A 62 -14.12 -11.69 -12.47
CA GLY A 62 -13.82 -12.31 -11.18
C GLY A 62 -14.76 -13.46 -10.84
N GLN A 63 -16.08 -13.27 -10.98
CA GLN A 63 -17.06 -14.35 -10.77
C GLN A 63 -16.90 -15.47 -11.78
N ALA A 64 -16.73 -15.16 -13.07
CA ALA A 64 -16.52 -16.18 -14.09
C ALA A 64 -15.27 -17.02 -13.83
N ALA A 65 -14.19 -16.43 -13.31
CA ALA A 65 -12.98 -17.16 -12.97
C ALA A 65 -13.16 -18.13 -11.78
N VAL A 66 -13.97 -17.72 -10.79
CA VAL A 66 -14.36 -18.55 -9.65
C VAL A 66 -15.31 -19.67 -10.08
N ASP A 67 -16.37 -19.34 -10.81
CA ASP A 67 -17.38 -20.30 -11.27
C ASP A 67 -16.80 -21.35 -12.21
N ALA A 68 -15.79 -20.97 -13.00
CA ALA A 68 -15.03 -21.90 -13.86
C ALA A 68 -14.05 -22.79 -13.08
N GLY A 69 -13.90 -22.60 -11.77
CA GLY A 69 -12.95 -23.33 -10.92
C GLY A 69 -11.47 -23.04 -11.27
N ILE A 70 -11.19 -21.93 -11.95
CA ILE A 70 -9.83 -21.56 -12.36
C ILE A 70 -9.08 -20.88 -11.21
N ILE A 71 -9.79 -20.10 -10.40
CA ILE A 71 -9.24 -19.31 -9.30
C ILE A 71 -10.09 -19.57 -8.05
N SER A 72 -9.44 -19.70 -6.89
CA SER A 72 -10.13 -19.87 -5.62
C SER A 72 -10.69 -18.54 -5.08
N ASP A 73 -11.83 -18.59 -4.39
CA ASP A 73 -12.52 -17.42 -3.83
C ASP A 73 -11.58 -16.58 -2.94
N ILE A 74 -10.73 -17.25 -2.17
CA ILE A 74 -9.79 -16.61 -1.25
C ILE A 74 -8.76 -15.79 -1.99
N ILE A 75 -8.26 -16.29 -3.12
CA ILE A 75 -7.29 -15.56 -3.93
C ILE A 75 -7.93 -14.34 -4.56
N VAL A 76 -9.19 -14.42 -5.01
CA VAL A 76 -9.94 -13.25 -5.47
C VAL A 76 -10.05 -12.19 -4.38
N ILE A 77 -10.39 -12.58 -3.15
CA ILE A 77 -10.49 -11.66 -2.01
C ILE A 77 -9.13 -10.99 -1.71
N ILE A 78 -8.06 -11.77 -1.61
CA ILE A 78 -6.72 -11.26 -1.31
C ILE A 78 -6.26 -10.28 -2.39
N VAL A 79 -6.42 -10.62 -3.67
CA VAL A 79 -6.00 -9.76 -4.79
C VAL A 79 -6.87 -8.51 -4.89
N ALA A 80 -8.17 -8.60 -4.61
CA ALA A 80 -9.07 -7.46 -4.59
C ALA A 80 -8.67 -6.44 -3.51
N ILE A 81 -8.46 -6.89 -2.26
CA ILE A 81 -7.99 -6.02 -1.17
C ILE A 81 -6.65 -5.37 -1.57
N THR A 82 -5.70 -6.17 -2.04
CA THR A 82 -4.36 -5.72 -2.43
C THR A 82 -4.39 -4.69 -3.59
N THR A 83 -5.36 -4.81 -4.49
CA THR A 83 -5.59 -3.86 -5.58
C THR A 83 -6.25 -2.58 -5.10
N ILE A 84 -7.27 -2.68 -4.24
CA ILE A 84 -7.96 -1.51 -3.66
C ILE A 84 -7.00 -0.70 -2.79
N SER A 85 -6.18 -1.35 -1.97
CA SER A 85 -5.15 -0.69 -1.15
C SER A 85 -4.15 0.11 -1.99
N ASN A 86 -3.92 -0.26 -3.25
CA ASN A 86 -3.02 0.49 -4.13
C ASN A 86 -3.58 1.88 -4.48
N PHE A 87 -4.90 2.11 -4.38
CA PHE A 87 -5.49 3.44 -4.58
C PHE A 87 -5.25 4.40 -3.41
N ALA A 88 -4.78 3.91 -2.26
CA ALA A 88 -4.35 4.77 -1.16
C ALA A 88 -3.08 5.57 -1.49
N ILE A 89 -2.33 5.17 -2.53
CA ILE A 89 -1.15 5.88 -3.01
C ILE A 89 -1.59 6.99 -3.99
N PRO A 90 -1.52 8.28 -3.61
CA PRO A 90 -2.02 9.37 -4.45
C PRO A 90 -1.14 9.63 -5.68
N ASN A 91 0.12 9.17 -5.66
CA ASN A 91 1.06 9.34 -6.75
C ASN A 91 1.05 8.12 -7.69
N TYR A 92 0.69 8.34 -8.95
CA TYR A 92 0.61 7.28 -9.96
C TYR A 92 1.95 6.56 -10.21
N ALA A 93 3.06 7.30 -10.30
CA ALA A 93 4.39 6.71 -10.49
C ALA A 93 4.80 5.84 -9.30
N MET A 94 4.49 6.29 -8.09
CA MET A 94 4.71 5.50 -6.87
C MET A 94 3.85 4.23 -6.84
N GLY A 95 2.58 4.32 -7.25
CA GLY A 95 1.70 3.16 -7.38
C GLY A 95 2.21 2.13 -8.40
N ASN A 96 2.81 2.58 -9.50
CA ASN A 96 3.44 1.69 -10.48
C ASN A 96 4.72 1.04 -9.94
N ALA A 97 5.54 1.77 -9.18
CA ALA A 97 6.71 1.20 -8.52
C ALA A 97 6.31 0.12 -7.49
N ALA A 98 5.31 0.40 -6.63
CA ALA A 98 4.80 -0.55 -5.65
C ALA A 98 4.30 -1.86 -6.29
N ARG A 99 3.70 -1.76 -7.48
CA ARG A 99 3.27 -2.92 -8.26
C ARG A 99 4.42 -3.74 -8.81
N LEU A 100 5.45 -3.10 -9.35
CA LEU A 100 6.62 -3.81 -9.87
C LEU A 100 7.36 -4.56 -8.74
N VAL A 101 7.45 -3.93 -7.56
CA VAL A 101 7.92 -4.58 -6.34
C VAL A 101 7.04 -5.78 -5.97
N ARG A 102 5.71 -5.66 -6.06
CA ARG A 102 4.77 -6.76 -5.78
C ARG A 102 5.01 -7.97 -6.69
N PHE A 103 5.13 -7.77 -8.00
CA PHE A 103 5.43 -8.88 -8.92
C PHE A 103 6.76 -9.55 -8.56
N THR A 104 7.79 -8.76 -8.29
CA THR A 104 9.11 -9.27 -7.85
C THR A 104 8.98 -10.10 -6.56
N MET A 105 8.21 -9.62 -5.59
CA MET A 105 7.96 -10.34 -4.34
C MET A 105 7.20 -11.64 -4.56
N ILE A 106 6.21 -11.70 -5.46
CA ILE A 106 5.51 -12.94 -5.80
C ILE A 106 6.49 -13.98 -6.33
N PHE A 107 7.42 -13.60 -7.21
CA PHE A 107 8.44 -14.53 -7.72
C PHE A 107 9.39 -15.04 -6.62
N ILE A 108 9.87 -14.15 -5.75
CA ILE A 108 10.75 -14.52 -4.65
C ILE A 108 10.05 -15.47 -3.67
N VAL A 109 8.80 -15.17 -3.31
CA VAL A 109 7.98 -15.98 -2.40
C VAL A 109 7.61 -17.31 -3.05
N SER A 110 7.34 -17.34 -4.35
CA SER A 110 7.05 -18.58 -5.06
C SER A 110 8.26 -19.53 -5.06
N ALA A 111 9.47 -19.00 -5.26
CA ALA A 111 10.69 -19.81 -5.31
C ALA A 111 11.17 -20.27 -3.93
N LEU A 112 11.05 -19.43 -2.89
CA LEU A 112 11.66 -19.65 -1.57
C LEU A 112 10.63 -19.76 -0.43
N GLY A 113 9.34 -19.74 -0.74
CA GLY A 113 8.25 -19.79 0.23
C GLY A 113 8.29 -18.62 1.24
N PHE A 114 7.96 -18.93 2.49
CA PHE A 114 7.98 -17.97 3.60
C PHE A 114 9.36 -17.35 3.84
N MET A 115 10.44 -18.10 3.60
CA MET A 115 11.79 -17.56 3.71
C MET A 115 12.04 -16.46 2.67
N GLY A 116 11.53 -16.65 1.45
CA GLY A 116 11.55 -15.62 0.40
C GLY A 116 10.82 -14.34 0.79
N LEU A 117 9.67 -14.47 1.47
CA LEU A 117 8.92 -13.32 1.98
C LEU A 117 9.77 -12.47 2.93
N LEU A 118 10.43 -13.13 3.90
CA LEU A 118 11.28 -12.46 4.88
C LEU A 118 12.49 -11.80 4.21
N MET A 119 13.19 -12.53 3.34
CA MET A 119 14.36 -12.00 2.63
C MET A 119 13.99 -10.83 1.72
N GLY A 120 12.90 -10.96 0.95
CA GLY A 120 12.40 -9.89 0.09
C GLY A 120 11.95 -8.66 0.88
N ALA A 121 11.32 -8.85 2.05
CA ALA A 121 10.90 -7.75 2.91
C ALA A 121 12.11 -6.99 3.48
N ILE A 122 13.14 -7.71 3.92
CA ILE A 122 14.39 -7.11 4.40
C ILE A 122 15.11 -6.38 3.26
N ALA A 123 15.23 -6.99 2.08
CA ALA A 123 15.85 -6.36 0.92
C ALA A 123 15.13 -5.07 0.52
N LEU A 124 13.79 -5.08 0.52
CA LEU A 124 12.98 -3.89 0.27
C LEU A 124 13.24 -2.79 1.30
N LEU A 125 13.28 -3.14 2.59
CA LEU A 125 13.57 -2.18 3.66
C LEU A 125 14.96 -1.55 3.52
N VAL A 126 15.97 -2.34 3.17
CA VAL A 126 17.34 -1.85 2.95
C VAL A 126 17.36 -0.85 1.79
N GLU A 127 16.67 -1.15 0.68
CA GLU A 127 16.60 -0.24 -0.46
C GLU A 127 15.87 1.06 -0.11
N LEU A 128 14.77 0.99 0.65
CA LEU A 128 14.05 2.17 1.14
C LEU A 128 14.92 3.06 2.04
N CYS A 129 15.77 2.47 2.88
CA CYS A 129 16.73 3.22 3.70
C CYS A 129 17.85 3.86 2.87
N ARG A 130 18.20 3.26 1.72
CA ARG A 130 19.25 3.78 0.83
C ARG A 130 18.74 4.92 -0.07
N LEU A 131 17.47 4.86 -0.45
CA LEU A 131 16.85 5.86 -1.33
C LEU A 131 16.84 7.25 -0.70
N LYS A 132 17.14 8.25 -1.53
CA LYS A 132 17.03 9.68 -1.19
C LYS A 132 16.08 10.36 -2.17
N SER A 133 15.13 11.12 -1.63
CA SER A 133 14.22 11.99 -2.38
C SER A 133 14.71 13.42 -2.22
N VAL A 134 15.20 14.03 -3.31
CA VAL A 134 15.67 15.42 -3.34
C VAL A 134 16.65 15.74 -2.20
N GLY A 135 17.61 14.83 -1.97
CA GLY A 135 18.63 14.95 -0.92
C GLY A 135 18.20 14.46 0.48
N VAL A 136 16.92 14.25 0.73
CA VAL A 136 16.39 13.75 2.02
C VAL A 136 16.22 12.22 1.97
N PRO A 137 16.69 11.46 2.98
CA PRO A 137 16.46 10.02 3.06
C PRO A 137 14.96 9.69 3.00
N TYR A 138 14.58 8.72 2.16
CA TYR A 138 13.17 8.36 1.94
C TYR A 138 12.49 7.88 3.22
N MET A 139 13.26 7.23 4.10
CA MET A 139 12.77 6.70 5.38
C MET A 139 12.80 7.72 6.53
N SER A 140 13.12 8.99 6.26
CA SER A 140 13.00 10.07 7.25
C SER A 140 11.51 10.25 7.63
N PRO A 141 11.15 10.34 8.92
CA PRO A 141 12.01 10.55 10.09
C PRO A 141 12.33 9.28 10.91
N PHE A 142 12.04 8.09 10.38
CA PHE A 142 12.35 6.82 11.05
C PHE A 142 13.84 6.47 10.95
N ALA A 143 14.43 6.71 9.78
CA ALA A 143 15.85 6.53 9.50
C ALA A 143 16.32 7.58 8.48
N PRO A 144 17.12 8.59 8.88
CA PRO A 144 17.65 8.85 10.22
C PRO A 144 16.57 9.34 11.20
N LYS A 145 16.75 9.05 12.49
CA LYS A 145 15.79 9.43 13.53
C LYS A 145 15.75 10.95 13.72
N ALA A 146 14.68 11.59 13.24
CA ALA A 146 14.44 13.02 13.44
C ALA A 146 13.34 13.22 14.50
N LYS A 147 13.73 13.50 15.74
CA LYS A 147 12.81 13.61 16.90
C LYS A 147 11.73 14.66 16.69
N THR A 148 12.08 15.72 15.99
CA THR A 148 11.21 16.84 15.69
C THR A 148 10.11 16.46 14.71
N ALA A 149 10.47 15.76 13.65
CA ALA A 149 9.55 15.33 12.59
C ALA A 149 8.69 14.12 13.00
N LEU A 150 9.16 13.30 13.95
CA LEU A 150 8.39 12.18 14.51
C LEU A 150 7.06 12.62 15.15
N LYS A 151 7.01 13.85 15.69
CA LYS A 151 5.78 14.40 16.28
C LYS A 151 4.64 14.44 15.26
N ASP A 152 4.93 14.75 14.01
CA ASP A 152 3.95 14.97 12.95
C ASP A 152 3.73 13.72 12.05
N THR A 153 4.28 12.57 12.45
CA THR A 153 4.31 11.36 11.59
C THR A 153 3.12 10.41 11.81
N PHE A 154 2.78 10.10 13.06
CA PHE A 154 1.66 9.19 13.37
C PHE A 154 0.34 9.94 13.59
N ILE A 155 0.42 11.09 14.25
CA ILE A 155 -0.70 11.97 14.52
C ILE A 155 -0.23 13.36 14.13
N ARG A 156 -0.97 14.02 13.23
CA ARG A 156 -0.63 15.36 12.82
C ARG A 156 -0.81 16.32 13.99
N PHE A 157 0.24 17.05 14.38
CA PHE A 157 0.12 18.05 15.45
C PHE A 157 -0.39 19.38 14.87
N PRO A 158 -1.12 20.19 15.67
CA PRO A 158 -1.57 21.50 15.23
C PRO A 158 -0.40 22.37 14.76
N LEU A 159 -0.58 23.06 13.63
CA LEU A 159 0.49 23.81 12.97
C LEU A 159 1.14 24.87 13.87
N TRP A 160 0.33 25.50 14.73
CA TRP A 160 0.79 26.52 15.68
C TRP A 160 1.71 25.97 16.79
N LYS A 161 1.65 24.67 17.10
CA LYS A 161 2.59 24.00 18.01
C LYS A 161 3.86 23.50 17.31
N ASN A 162 3.91 23.54 15.98
CA ASN A 162 5.03 23.05 15.19
C ASN A 162 6.06 24.16 14.90
N THR A 163 6.73 24.62 15.97
CA THR A 163 7.65 25.76 15.94
C THR A 163 9.00 25.45 15.28
N THR A 164 9.32 24.18 15.04
CA THR A 164 10.63 23.73 14.57
C THR A 164 10.64 23.45 13.07
N ARG A 165 11.79 23.67 12.41
CA ARG A 165 11.97 23.33 10.98
C ARG A 165 12.13 21.81 10.78
N PRO A 166 11.68 21.26 9.64
CA PRO A 166 11.90 19.87 9.29
C PRO A 166 13.39 19.60 9.08
N GLU A 167 13.91 18.61 9.79
CA GLU A 167 15.30 18.16 9.69
C GLU A 167 15.56 17.56 8.30
N GLY A 168 16.61 18.03 7.60
CA GLY A 168 17.04 17.49 6.30
C GLY A 168 16.78 18.38 5.08
N ILE A 169 15.96 19.45 5.20
CA ILE A 169 15.74 20.41 4.09
C ILE A 169 16.67 21.64 4.23
N SER A 170 16.88 22.12 5.46
CA SER A 170 17.77 23.23 5.78
C SER A 170 18.80 22.78 6.81
N ALA A 171 20.06 23.20 6.65
CA ALA A 171 21.09 23.02 7.68
C ALA A 171 20.81 23.86 8.94
N ASP A 172 19.90 24.84 8.82
CA ASP A 172 19.47 25.68 9.92
C ASP A 172 18.41 24.99 10.79
N THR A 173 18.75 24.82 12.08
CA THR A 173 17.88 24.22 13.11
C THR A 173 17.13 25.29 13.90
N SER A 174 17.22 26.57 13.50
CA SER A 174 16.48 27.66 14.13
C SER A 174 14.97 27.37 14.16
N PRO A 175 14.27 27.74 15.25
CA PRO A 175 12.82 27.75 15.28
C PRO A 175 12.28 28.59 14.10
N ARG A 176 11.20 28.11 13.47
CA ARG A 176 10.44 28.86 12.44
C ARG A 176 9.92 30.19 12.98
N VAL A 177 9.70 30.26 14.28
CA VAL A 177 9.07 31.37 14.98
C VAL A 177 9.91 31.71 16.21
N GLY A 178 10.24 32.99 16.39
CA GLY A 178 10.99 33.44 17.56
C GLY A 178 10.07 33.67 18.75
N GLY A 179 9.91 32.69 19.64
CA GLY A 179 9.41 32.81 21.03
C GLY A 179 7.98 33.33 21.27
N GLU A 180 7.44 34.16 20.38
CA GLU A 180 6.13 34.80 20.45
C GLU A 180 5.11 33.98 19.66
N ASP A 181 3.93 33.77 20.27
CA ASP A 181 2.78 33.14 19.63
C ASP A 181 2.21 34.09 18.56
N ILE A 182 2.61 33.90 17.30
CA ILE A 182 2.11 34.70 16.16
C ILE A 182 0.65 34.41 15.79
N VAL A 183 0.06 33.35 16.34
CA VAL A 183 -1.30 32.89 16.01
C VAL A 183 -2.26 33.34 17.11
N THR A 184 -3.27 34.14 16.74
CA THR A 184 -4.30 34.61 17.67
C THR A 184 -5.23 33.46 18.09
N ASP A 185 -5.85 33.56 19.27
CA ASP A 185 -6.72 32.49 19.79
C ASP A 185 -7.94 32.22 18.88
N THR A 186 -8.43 33.22 18.18
CA THR A 186 -9.46 33.07 17.13
C THR A 186 -8.99 32.28 15.91
N GLN A 187 -7.69 32.32 15.60
CA GLN A 187 -7.11 31.54 14.49
C GLN A 187 -6.85 30.09 14.90
N LYS A 188 -6.57 29.81 16.18
CA LYS A 188 -6.37 28.45 16.72
C LYS A 188 -7.64 27.58 16.63
N GLU A 189 -8.82 28.21 16.60
CA GLU A 189 -10.10 27.51 16.47
C GLU A 189 -10.44 27.07 15.05
N GLN A 190 -9.79 27.67 14.04
CA GLN A 190 -10.03 27.33 12.64
C GLN A 190 -9.50 25.91 12.34
N PRO A 191 -10.26 25.07 11.61
CA PRO A 191 -9.86 23.70 11.30
C PRO A 191 -8.58 23.60 10.46
N GLU A 192 -8.21 24.70 9.78
CA GLU A 192 -7.00 24.83 8.97
C GLU A 192 -5.71 24.79 9.81
N PHE A 193 -5.78 25.19 11.07
CA PHE A 193 -4.63 25.28 11.99
C PHE A 193 -4.60 24.16 13.04
N ARG A 194 -5.61 23.29 13.08
CA ARG A 194 -5.74 22.15 14.03
C ARG A 194 -4.99 20.91 13.58
#